data_AF-A0A2E3D1K5-F1
#
_entry.id   AF-A0A2E3D1K5-F1
#
_cell.length_a   1.000
_cell.length_b   1.000
_cell.length_c   1.000
_cell.angle_alpha   90.00
_cell.angle_beta   90.00
_cell.angle_gamma   90.00
#
_symmetry.space_group_name_H-M   'P 1'
#
loop_
_entity.id
_entity.type
_entity.pdbx_description
1 polymer ?
#
loop_
_entity_poly.entity_id
_entity_poly.type
_entity_poly.pdbx_seq_one_letter_code
_entity_poly.pdbx_strand_id
1 'polypeptide(L)'
;MPNSRLLTTLAITLASLVITGCQIWQTTHDMPPPKADQPKLDWVEHVRALTLMQEWQIRGKIGVRTAEDGGSAYLDWSQSFDSFYIMLSGPLGQGSTIVSGNPYGARLETSDGTFISDSPEQLVLEHTGWHIPIHQLLYWVKGIPAPYGKSEPSYNEYGTLKTLQQNQWYLEFDRYGEAMGTLLPQKIKITKEDLKVTLIIKEWLPLPSQEEAEPSS
;
A
#
# COMPACT_ATOMS: atom_id res chain seq x y z
N MET A 1 12.00 -61.54 39.54
CA MET A 1 12.22 -60.08 39.67
C MET A 1 13.71 -59.84 39.54
N PRO A 2 14.17 -58.90 38.68
CA PRO A 2 13.99 -57.49 38.96
C PRO A 2 13.39 -56.66 37.80
N ASN A 3 12.92 -55.48 38.18
CA ASN A 3 11.99 -54.60 37.50
C ASN A 3 12.67 -53.70 36.45
N SER A 4 12.30 -53.84 35.17
CA SER A 4 12.72 -52.95 34.08
C SER A 4 11.84 -51.71 33.90
N ARG A 5 10.80 -51.53 34.74
CA ARG A 5 9.79 -50.47 34.57
C ARG A 5 10.07 -49.16 35.32
N LEU A 6 11.17 -49.07 36.07
CA LEU A 6 11.50 -47.88 36.88
C LEU A 6 12.52 -46.94 36.23
N LEU A 7 13.22 -47.37 35.17
CA LEU A 7 14.22 -46.55 34.47
C LEU A 7 13.64 -45.75 33.30
N THR A 8 12.50 -46.17 32.73
CA THR A 8 11.86 -45.49 31.59
C THR A 8 10.98 -44.31 32.00
N THR A 9 10.57 -44.21 33.26
CA THR A 9 9.70 -43.10 33.72
C THR A 9 10.47 -41.86 34.18
N LEU A 10 11.77 -41.96 34.46
CA LEU A 10 12.57 -40.82 34.96
C LEU A 10 13.22 -39.98 33.84
N ALA A 11 13.27 -40.49 32.61
CA ALA A 11 13.91 -39.79 31.48
C ALA A 11 12.95 -38.91 30.65
N ILE A 12 11.64 -38.95 30.92
CA ILE A 12 10.63 -38.26 30.09
C ILE A 12 10.08 -37.00 30.77
N THR A 13 10.35 -36.78 32.06
CA THR A 13 9.85 -35.62 32.81
C THR A 13 10.77 -34.38 32.80
N LEU A 14 11.91 -34.43 32.10
CA LEU A 14 12.90 -33.34 32.06
C LEU A 14 13.12 -32.78 30.64
N ALA A 15 12.05 -32.67 29.84
CA ALA A 15 12.10 -32.09 28.49
C ALA A 15 11.03 -31.01 28.26
N SER A 16 10.58 -30.34 29.31
CA SER A 16 9.43 -29.42 29.28
C SER A 16 9.80 -27.96 29.58
N LEU A 17 11.03 -27.52 29.34
CA LEU A 17 11.47 -26.20 29.83
C LEU A 17 12.42 -25.41 28.92
N VAL A 18 12.25 -25.41 27.59
CA VAL A 18 12.92 -24.40 26.73
C VAL A 18 12.14 -24.10 25.45
N ILE A 19 10.89 -23.59 25.50
CA ILE A 19 10.31 -22.89 24.34
C ILE A 19 9.36 -21.77 24.80
N THR A 20 9.90 -20.75 25.48
CA THR A 20 9.19 -19.49 25.72
C THR A 20 10.11 -18.34 25.38
N GLY A 21 10.17 -17.95 24.09
CA GLY A 21 11.08 -16.88 23.69
C GLY A 21 11.05 -16.41 22.24
N CYS A 22 10.00 -16.67 21.46
CA CYS A 22 9.94 -16.19 20.06
C CYS A 22 8.76 -15.26 19.74
N GLN A 23 8.12 -14.64 20.73
CA GLN A 23 7.01 -13.69 20.46
C GLN A 23 7.32 -12.22 20.75
N ILE A 24 8.56 -11.87 21.14
CA ILE A 24 8.88 -10.48 21.52
C ILE A 24 9.14 -9.55 20.31
N TRP A 25 9.31 -10.07 19.09
CA TRP A 25 9.71 -9.27 17.91
C TRP A 25 8.73 -9.30 16.73
N GLN A 26 7.43 -9.19 16.99
CA GLN A 26 6.50 -8.75 15.94
C GLN A 26 6.09 -7.30 16.22
N THR A 27 7.00 -6.35 16.00
CA THR A 27 6.60 -4.97 15.74
C THR A 27 5.90 -4.95 14.39
N THR A 28 4.59 -5.18 14.40
CA THR A 28 3.76 -4.82 13.26
C THR A 28 3.95 -3.32 13.06
N HIS A 29 4.62 -2.93 11.97
CA HIS A 29 4.57 -1.57 11.41
C HIS A 29 3.15 -1.35 10.90
N ASP A 30 2.21 -1.24 11.82
CA ASP A 30 0.87 -0.74 11.56
C ASP A 30 0.85 0.67 12.17
N MET A 31 0.39 1.65 11.39
CA MET A 31 0.35 3.04 11.87
C MET A 31 -0.60 3.13 13.07
N PRO A 32 -0.33 4.02 14.06
CA PRO A 32 -1.17 4.16 15.24
C PRO A 32 -2.63 4.41 14.82
N PRO A 33 -3.60 3.65 15.37
CA PRO A 33 -5.00 3.86 15.03
C PRO A 33 -5.47 5.25 15.48
N PRO A 34 -6.52 5.81 14.86
CA PRO A 34 -7.12 7.06 15.31
C PRO A 34 -7.54 6.97 16.78
N LYS A 35 -7.31 8.03 17.56
CA LYS A 35 -7.71 8.08 18.98
C LYS A 35 -9.23 8.14 19.10
N ALA A 36 -9.81 7.28 19.95
CA ALA A 36 -11.25 7.15 20.13
C ALA A 36 -11.96 8.42 20.66
N ASP A 37 -11.25 9.23 21.46
CA ASP A 37 -11.82 10.40 22.14
C ASP A 37 -11.62 11.72 21.36
N GLN A 38 -11.22 11.67 20.09
CA GLN A 38 -11.08 12.87 19.27
C GLN A 38 -12.38 13.26 18.57
N PRO A 39 -12.61 14.58 18.37
CA PRO A 39 -13.73 15.03 17.56
C PRO A 39 -13.62 14.44 16.15
N LYS A 40 -14.77 14.19 15.52
CA LYS A 40 -14.81 13.73 14.13
C LYS A 40 -14.03 14.71 13.25
N LEU A 41 -13.27 14.15 12.33
CA LEU A 41 -12.52 14.88 11.34
C LEU A 41 -13.45 15.75 10.48
N ASP A 42 -13.05 17.01 10.27
CA ASP A 42 -13.69 17.87 9.28
C ASP A 42 -13.25 17.43 7.87
N TRP A 43 -14.19 16.87 7.13
CA TRP A 43 -13.93 16.33 5.79
C TRP A 43 -13.39 17.39 4.82
N VAL A 44 -13.88 18.62 4.88
CA VAL A 44 -13.48 19.67 3.92
C VAL A 44 -12.05 20.09 4.18
N GLU A 45 -11.70 20.34 5.44
CA GLU A 45 -10.31 20.68 5.81
C GLU A 45 -9.35 19.51 5.56
N HIS A 46 -9.79 18.27 5.81
CA HIS A 46 -8.98 17.10 5.52
C HIS A 46 -8.70 16.93 4.03
N VAL A 47 -9.72 17.04 3.17
CA VAL A 47 -9.53 16.99 1.71
C VAL A 47 -8.61 18.11 1.25
N ARG A 48 -8.74 19.32 1.80
CA ARG A 48 -7.84 20.43 1.49
C ARG A 48 -6.40 20.10 1.87
N ALA A 49 -6.16 19.63 3.10
CA ALA A 49 -4.83 19.25 3.56
C ALA A 49 -4.20 18.16 2.69
N LEU A 50 -4.96 17.10 2.37
CA LEU A 50 -4.48 16.02 1.51
C LEU A 50 -4.29 16.42 0.05
N THR A 51 -5.04 17.40 -0.45
CA THR A 51 -4.82 17.97 -1.79
C THR A 51 -3.51 18.75 -1.85
N LEU A 52 -3.15 19.45 -0.78
CA LEU A 52 -1.89 20.20 -0.67
C LEU A 52 -0.66 19.31 -0.37
N MET A 53 -0.87 18.05 0.03
CA MET A 53 0.18 17.05 0.18
C MET A 53 0.65 16.57 -1.21
N GLN A 54 1.61 17.30 -1.76
CA GLN A 54 2.17 17.12 -3.11
C GLN A 54 3.39 16.19 -3.16
N GLU A 55 4.07 16.02 -2.03
CA GLU A 55 5.28 15.22 -1.92
C GLU A 55 5.13 14.15 -0.85
N TRP A 56 5.31 12.90 -1.23
CA TRP A 56 5.21 11.75 -0.33
C TRP A 56 5.78 10.50 -0.96
N GLN A 57 6.13 9.53 -0.11
CA GLN A 57 6.47 8.17 -0.52
C GLN A 57 5.62 7.19 0.28
N ILE A 58 5.14 6.14 -0.38
CA ILE A 58 4.54 4.99 0.29
C ILE A 58 5.32 3.72 0.01
N ARG A 59 5.41 2.86 1.02
CA ARG A 59 5.93 1.50 0.87
C ARG A 59 4.91 0.49 1.35
N GLY A 60 4.84 -0.64 0.66
CA GLY A 60 3.82 -1.62 0.96
C GLY A 60 3.79 -2.81 0.02
N LYS A 61 2.59 -3.34 -0.16
CA LYS A 61 2.30 -4.45 -1.06
C LYS A 61 1.09 -4.13 -1.91
N ILE A 62 1.15 -4.51 -3.17
CA ILE A 62 0.02 -4.49 -4.08
C ILE A 62 -0.29 -5.90 -4.52
N GLY A 63 -1.57 -6.24 -4.58
CA GLY A 63 -2.07 -7.45 -5.22
C GLY A 63 -3.09 -7.06 -6.28
N VAL A 64 -2.98 -7.66 -7.46
CA VAL A 64 -3.95 -7.52 -8.56
C VAL A 64 -4.50 -8.89 -8.89
N ARG A 65 -5.80 -8.97 -9.12
CA ARG A 65 -6.50 -10.19 -9.48
C ARG A 65 -7.61 -9.90 -10.46
N THR A 66 -7.73 -10.74 -11.48
CA THR A 66 -8.83 -10.79 -12.45
C THR A 66 -9.48 -12.17 -12.41
N ALA A 67 -10.40 -12.47 -13.34
CA ALA A 67 -10.93 -13.81 -13.52
C ALA A 67 -9.87 -14.83 -13.97
N GLU A 68 -8.89 -14.39 -14.76
CA GLU A 68 -7.94 -15.27 -15.47
C GLU A 68 -6.54 -15.27 -14.86
N ASP A 69 -6.10 -14.13 -14.34
CA ASP A 69 -4.73 -13.93 -13.87
C ASP A 69 -4.67 -13.09 -12.59
N GLY A 70 -3.54 -13.13 -11.91
CA GLY A 70 -3.26 -12.27 -10.78
C GLY A 70 -1.80 -12.32 -10.35
N GLY A 71 -1.39 -11.29 -9.64
CA GLY A 71 -0.04 -11.13 -9.17
C GLY A 71 0.02 -10.34 -7.88
N SER A 72 1.17 -10.37 -7.24
CA SER A 72 1.47 -9.52 -6.10
C SER A 72 2.90 -9.03 -6.16
N ALA A 73 3.13 -7.80 -5.73
CA ALA A 73 4.45 -7.19 -5.68
C ALA A 73 4.61 -6.37 -4.40
N TYR A 74 5.86 -6.19 -3.98
CA TYR A 74 6.23 -5.10 -3.09
C TYR A 74 6.12 -3.80 -3.88
N LEU A 75 5.56 -2.77 -3.23
CA LEU A 75 5.36 -1.45 -3.81
C LEU A 75 6.28 -0.46 -3.10
N ASP A 76 6.99 0.34 -3.90
CA ASP A 76 7.58 1.61 -3.47
C ASP A 76 7.09 2.68 -4.46
N TRP A 77 6.32 3.67 -3.96
CA TRP A 77 5.77 4.74 -4.78
C TRP A 77 6.15 6.09 -4.20
N SER A 78 6.96 6.82 -4.95
CA SER A 78 7.33 8.21 -4.71
C SER A 78 6.52 9.15 -5.59
N GLN A 79 5.92 10.16 -4.99
CA GLN A 79 5.16 11.21 -5.66
C GLN A 79 5.78 12.57 -5.36
N SER A 80 6.13 13.34 -6.38
CA SER A 80 6.54 14.75 -6.28
C SER A 80 5.77 15.59 -7.28
N PHE A 81 4.82 16.39 -6.78
CA PHE A 81 3.91 17.20 -7.60
C PHE A 81 3.19 16.36 -8.67
N ASP A 82 3.43 16.65 -9.95
CA ASP A 82 2.86 15.92 -11.09
C ASP A 82 3.77 14.79 -11.60
N SER A 83 4.89 14.55 -10.92
CA SER A 83 5.83 13.48 -11.25
C SER A 83 5.71 12.33 -10.26
N PHE A 84 5.84 11.11 -10.76
CA PHE A 84 5.77 9.92 -9.94
C PHE A 84 6.76 8.85 -10.38
N TYR A 85 7.13 8.01 -9.43
CA TYR A 85 7.97 6.84 -9.64
C TYR A 85 7.40 5.69 -8.81
N ILE A 86 6.95 4.63 -9.49
CA ILE A 86 6.37 3.43 -8.89
C ILE A 86 7.27 2.26 -9.24
N MET A 87 7.85 1.63 -8.22
CA MET A 87 8.62 0.40 -8.34
C MET A 87 7.82 -0.77 -7.77
N LEU A 88 7.68 -1.82 -8.57
CA LEU A 88 7.02 -3.07 -8.24
C LEU A 88 8.02 -4.21 -8.26
N SER A 89 8.31 -4.79 -7.10
CA SER A 89 9.27 -5.89 -7.00
C SER A 89 8.58 -7.21 -6.69
N GLY A 90 8.82 -8.23 -7.52
CA GLY A 90 8.24 -9.55 -7.33
C GLY A 90 8.72 -10.24 -6.04
N PRO A 91 7.97 -11.21 -5.50
CA PRO A 91 8.42 -12.03 -4.38
C PRO A 91 9.76 -12.69 -4.71
N LEU A 92 10.67 -12.73 -3.72
CA LEU A 92 11.99 -13.36 -3.88
C LEU A 92 12.82 -12.81 -5.07
N GLY A 93 12.56 -11.57 -5.48
CA GLY A 93 13.33 -10.93 -6.56
C GLY A 93 13.01 -11.44 -7.96
N GLN A 94 11.84 -12.06 -8.18
CA GLN A 94 11.41 -12.62 -9.47
C GLN A 94 11.25 -11.60 -10.61
N GLY A 95 11.58 -10.34 -10.38
CA GLY A 95 11.51 -9.27 -11.36
C GLY A 95 11.29 -7.92 -10.69
N SER A 96 11.48 -6.87 -11.47
CA SER A 96 11.09 -5.52 -11.12
C SER A 96 10.38 -4.88 -12.30
N THR A 97 9.36 -4.09 -12.01
CA THR A 97 8.70 -3.23 -12.98
C THR A 97 8.67 -1.82 -12.42
N ILE A 98 9.12 -0.86 -13.22
CA ILE A 98 9.10 0.55 -12.86
C ILE A 98 8.13 1.25 -13.78
N VAL A 99 7.17 1.96 -13.21
CA VAL A 99 6.30 2.91 -13.93
C VAL A 99 6.62 4.29 -13.41
N SER A 100 7.05 5.18 -14.28
CA SER A 100 7.31 6.58 -13.93
C SER A 100 6.60 7.50 -14.90
N GLY A 101 6.31 8.72 -14.47
CA GLY A 101 5.66 9.69 -15.32
C GLY A 101 5.79 11.11 -14.78
N ASN A 102 5.54 12.06 -15.66
CA ASN A 102 5.52 13.50 -15.40
C ASN A 102 4.58 14.17 -16.43
N PRO A 103 4.41 15.50 -16.41
CA PRO A 103 3.52 16.20 -17.36
C PRO A 103 3.84 16.00 -18.85
N TYR A 104 5.02 15.48 -19.20
CA TYR A 104 5.49 15.29 -20.58
C TYR A 104 5.39 13.85 -21.06
N GLY A 105 4.96 12.91 -20.20
CA GLY A 105 4.76 11.52 -20.58
C GLY A 105 5.14 10.53 -19.47
N ALA A 106 5.14 9.26 -19.83
CA ALA A 106 5.38 8.13 -18.94
C ALA A 106 6.36 7.12 -19.53
N ARG A 107 7.00 6.36 -18.64
CA ARG A 107 7.92 5.28 -18.96
C ARG A 107 7.57 4.04 -18.15
N LEU A 108 7.64 2.88 -18.81
CA LEU A 108 7.55 1.56 -18.23
C LEU A 108 8.89 0.85 -18.45
N GLU A 109 9.53 0.37 -17.39
CA GLU A 109 10.75 -0.42 -17.45
C GLU A 109 10.48 -1.81 -16.87
N THR A 110 10.74 -2.85 -17.64
CA THR A 110 10.57 -4.26 -17.26
C THR A 110 11.81 -5.07 -17.62
N SER A 111 11.81 -6.38 -17.38
CA SER A 111 12.83 -7.29 -17.90
C SER A 111 12.92 -7.30 -19.42
N ASP A 112 11.83 -6.96 -20.11
CA ASP A 112 11.71 -7.07 -21.56
C ASP A 112 12.18 -5.79 -22.27
N GLY A 113 12.28 -4.68 -21.55
CA GLY A 113 12.81 -3.43 -22.06
C GLY A 113 12.20 -2.19 -21.42
N THR A 114 12.37 -1.07 -22.12
CA THR A 114 11.85 0.24 -21.74
C THR A 114 10.86 0.73 -22.79
N PHE A 115 9.69 1.14 -22.35
CA PHE A 115 8.58 1.62 -23.18
C PHE A 115 8.17 3.01 -22.74
N ILE A 116 7.75 3.85 -23.69
CA ILE A 116 7.41 5.26 -23.45
C ILE A 116 6.06 5.55 -24.10
N SER A 117 5.23 6.35 -23.43
CA SER A 117 3.94 6.82 -23.93
C SER A 117 3.64 8.20 -23.36
N ASP A 118 2.68 8.90 -23.94
CA ASP A 118 2.15 10.15 -23.39
C ASP A 118 1.29 9.91 -22.13
N SER A 119 0.87 8.66 -21.86
CA SER A 119 0.06 8.29 -20.69
C SER A 119 0.55 7.01 -20.01
N PRO A 120 0.65 7.00 -18.67
CA PRO A 120 0.96 5.78 -17.93
C PRO A 120 -0.17 4.75 -17.99
N GLU A 121 -1.43 5.17 -18.09
CA GLU A 121 -2.56 4.26 -18.30
C GLU A 121 -2.42 3.48 -19.61
N GLN A 122 -1.93 4.13 -20.67
CA GLN A 122 -1.69 3.47 -21.95
C GLN A 122 -0.61 2.38 -21.80
N LEU A 123 0.50 2.68 -21.11
CA LEU A 123 1.56 1.69 -20.87
C LEU A 123 1.05 0.48 -20.09
N VAL A 124 0.28 0.71 -19.03
CA VAL A 124 -0.32 -0.37 -18.22
C VAL A 124 -1.28 -1.20 -19.07
N LEU A 125 -2.15 -0.54 -19.85
CA LEU A 125 -3.09 -1.23 -20.73
C LEU A 125 -2.38 -2.09 -21.78
N GLU A 126 -1.38 -1.57 -22.46
CA GLU A 126 -0.66 -2.28 -23.53
C GLU A 126 0.10 -3.50 -23.02
N HIS A 127 0.61 -3.45 -21.79
CA HIS A 127 1.46 -4.52 -21.24
C HIS A 127 0.72 -5.52 -20.34
N THR A 128 -0.42 -5.13 -19.77
CA THR A 128 -1.18 -5.99 -18.84
C THR A 128 -2.60 -6.29 -19.33
N GLY A 129 -3.12 -5.52 -20.30
CA GLY A 129 -4.52 -5.54 -20.69
C GLY A 129 -5.46 -4.83 -19.70
N TRP A 130 -4.94 -4.29 -18.59
CA TRP A 130 -5.77 -3.71 -17.55
C TRP A 130 -5.94 -2.20 -17.71
N HIS A 131 -7.17 -1.73 -17.59
CA HIS A 131 -7.51 -0.31 -17.58
C HIS A 131 -7.40 0.27 -16.15
N ILE A 132 -6.17 0.44 -15.63
CA ILE A 132 -5.94 1.01 -14.29
C ILE A 132 -5.70 2.52 -14.39
N PRO A 133 -6.53 3.39 -13.76
CA PRO A 133 -6.41 4.84 -13.86
C PRO A 133 -5.35 5.38 -12.89
N ILE A 134 -4.08 5.31 -13.26
CA ILE A 134 -2.95 5.76 -12.45
C ILE A 134 -3.15 7.18 -11.91
N HIS A 135 -3.64 8.11 -12.74
CA HIS A 135 -3.91 9.49 -12.31
C HIS A 135 -5.00 9.59 -11.23
N GLN A 136 -5.98 8.68 -11.20
CA GLN A 136 -6.99 8.67 -10.13
C GLN A 136 -6.46 8.00 -8.85
N LEU A 137 -5.59 6.99 -9.00
CA LEU A 137 -4.92 6.33 -7.88
C LEU A 137 -4.15 7.33 -7.01
N LEU A 138 -3.58 8.40 -7.60
CA LEU A 138 -2.89 9.49 -6.89
C LEU A 138 -3.73 10.16 -5.80
N TYR A 139 -5.04 10.22 -5.99
CA TYR A 139 -5.98 10.79 -5.03
C TYR A 139 -6.50 9.71 -4.09
N TRP A 140 -6.89 8.57 -4.65
CA TRP A 140 -7.46 7.48 -3.89
C TRP A 140 -6.46 6.93 -2.87
N VAL A 141 -5.17 6.85 -3.18
CA VAL A 141 -4.15 6.38 -2.24
C VAL A 141 -4.11 7.21 -0.95
N LYS A 142 -4.40 8.51 -1.02
CA LYS A 142 -4.50 9.42 0.13
C LYS A 142 -5.84 9.31 0.88
N GLY A 143 -6.83 8.61 0.32
CA GLY A 143 -8.16 8.51 0.89
C GLY A 143 -9.09 9.66 0.52
N ILE A 144 -8.90 10.29 -0.65
CA ILE A 144 -9.76 11.36 -1.18
C ILE A 144 -10.25 11.03 -2.59
N PRO A 145 -11.42 11.55 -3.02
CA PRO A 145 -11.88 11.42 -4.39
C PRO A 145 -10.94 12.12 -5.38
N ALA A 146 -10.84 11.60 -6.60
CA ALA A 146 -10.21 12.32 -7.70
C ALA A 146 -11.04 13.58 -8.06
N PRO A 147 -10.42 14.65 -8.59
CA PRO A 147 -11.07 15.95 -8.80
C PRO A 147 -12.15 15.92 -9.89
N TYR A 148 -12.13 14.91 -10.77
CA TYR A 148 -13.08 14.78 -11.88
C TYR A 148 -13.94 13.53 -11.74
N GLY A 149 -15.18 13.65 -12.22
CA GLY A 149 -16.17 12.58 -12.20
C GLY A 149 -17.04 12.57 -10.94
N LYS A 150 -18.25 12.04 -11.07
CA LYS A 150 -19.20 11.94 -9.96
C LYS A 150 -18.64 11.00 -8.89
N SER A 151 -18.65 11.46 -7.64
CA SER A 151 -18.24 10.68 -6.47
C SER A 151 -19.41 10.47 -5.52
N GLU A 152 -19.50 9.29 -4.94
CA GLU A 152 -20.46 8.93 -3.90
C GLU A 152 -19.68 8.38 -2.69
N PRO A 153 -19.19 9.27 -1.79
CA PRO A 153 -18.42 8.88 -0.62
C PRO A 153 -19.34 8.45 0.54
N SER A 154 -18.87 7.49 1.33
CA SER A 154 -19.37 7.24 2.69
C SER A 154 -18.22 7.40 3.69
N TYR A 155 -18.55 7.71 4.95
CA TYR A 155 -17.55 8.00 5.98
C TYR A 155 -17.66 7.01 7.14
N ASN A 156 -16.55 6.75 7.81
CA ASN A 156 -16.51 5.94 9.03
C ASN A 156 -16.80 6.79 10.27
N GLU A 157 -16.71 6.17 11.44
CA GLU A 157 -16.91 6.80 12.75
C GLU A 157 -15.96 7.97 13.04
N TYR A 158 -14.77 7.98 12.44
CA TYR A 158 -13.76 9.04 12.59
C TYR A 158 -13.95 10.20 11.60
N GLY A 159 -14.85 10.06 10.62
CA GLY A 159 -15.08 11.05 9.57
C GLY A 159 -14.16 10.90 8.35
N THR A 160 -13.29 9.88 8.31
CA THR A 160 -12.50 9.58 7.10
C THR A 160 -13.31 8.74 6.11
N LEU A 161 -12.88 8.73 4.86
CA LEU A 161 -13.53 7.99 3.78
C LEU A 161 -13.56 6.50 4.12
N LYS A 162 -14.74 5.87 4.03
CA LYS A 162 -14.94 4.43 4.24
C LYS A 162 -15.14 3.70 2.92
N THR A 163 -16.02 4.24 2.08
CA THR A 163 -16.21 3.76 0.71
C THR A 163 -16.29 4.93 -0.26
N LEU A 164 -15.94 4.66 -1.51
CA LEU A 164 -16.10 5.62 -2.61
C LEU A 164 -16.54 4.87 -3.86
N GLN A 165 -17.62 5.33 -4.46
CA GLN A 165 -17.94 5.00 -5.85
C GLN A 165 -17.59 6.19 -6.74
N GLN A 166 -16.69 6.00 -7.70
CA GLN A 166 -16.27 7.04 -8.64
C GLN A 166 -15.84 6.42 -9.98
N ASN A 167 -16.36 6.93 -11.10
CA ASN A 167 -15.98 6.48 -12.45
C ASN A 167 -16.08 4.95 -12.65
N GLN A 168 -17.15 4.33 -12.11
CA GLN A 168 -17.40 2.88 -12.07
C GLN A 168 -16.42 2.06 -11.21
N TRP A 169 -15.52 2.72 -10.48
CA TRP A 169 -14.71 2.09 -9.45
C TRP A 169 -15.43 2.10 -8.12
N TYR A 170 -15.34 0.99 -7.41
CA TYR A 170 -15.74 0.87 -6.01
C TYR A 170 -14.49 0.70 -5.15
N LEU A 171 -14.35 1.57 -4.16
CA LEU A 171 -13.23 1.58 -3.24
C LEU A 171 -13.70 1.35 -1.81
N GLU A 172 -12.94 0.53 -1.07
CA GLU A 172 -13.08 0.34 0.37
C GLU A 172 -11.78 0.76 1.05
N PHE A 173 -11.89 1.62 2.06
CA PHE A 173 -10.78 2.15 2.83
C PHE A 173 -10.84 1.62 4.26
N ASP A 174 -9.77 0.98 4.68
CA ASP A 174 -9.66 0.33 5.97
C ASP A 174 -8.33 0.71 6.66
N ARG A 175 -8.28 0.46 7.97
CA ARG A 175 -7.05 0.56 8.78
C ARG A 175 -6.39 1.94 8.67
N TYR A 176 -7.16 3.01 8.83
CA TYR A 176 -6.57 4.33 8.95
C TYR A 176 -5.57 4.38 10.10
N GLY A 177 -4.54 5.21 9.96
CA GLY A 177 -3.67 5.57 11.07
C GLY A 177 -2.98 6.91 10.86
N GLU A 178 -2.37 7.42 11.93
CA GLU A 178 -1.68 8.70 11.92
C GLU A 178 -0.33 8.58 11.22
N ALA A 179 -0.12 9.37 10.15
CA ALA A 179 1.16 9.57 9.49
C ALA A 179 1.19 10.92 8.76
N MET A 180 2.38 11.48 8.55
CA MET A 180 2.55 12.79 7.89
C MET A 180 1.69 13.90 8.52
N GLY A 181 1.42 13.82 9.83
CA GLY A 181 0.58 14.77 10.55
C GLY A 181 -0.92 14.68 10.26
N THR A 182 -1.40 13.61 9.62
CA THR A 182 -2.82 13.42 9.28
C THR A 182 -3.24 11.95 9.34
N LEU A 183 -4.52 11.67 9.10
CA LEU A 183 -5.04 10.30 9.02
C LEU A 183 -4.98 9.78 7.58
N LEU A 184 -4.26 8.69 7.37
CA LEU A 184 -4.07 8.08 6.04
C LEU A 184 -4.49 6.60 6.06
N PRO A 185 -5.04 6.07 4.95
CA PRO A 185 -5.43 4.67 4.88
C PRO A 185 -4.19 3.75 4.86
N GLN A 186 -4.25 2.60 5.53
CA GLN A 186 -3.25 1.52 5.38
C GLN A 186 -3.72 0.41 4.44
N LYS A 187 -5.01 0.35 4.13
CA LYS A 187 -5.56 -0.67 3.25
C LYS A 187 -6.63 -0.06 2.35
N ILE A 188 -6.46 -0.31 1.05
CA ILE A 188 -7.42 0.12 0.03
C ILE A 188 -7.72 -1.09 -0.84
N LYS A 189 -8.99 -1.40 -1.01
CA LYS A 189 -9.44 -2.34 -2.03
C LYS A 189 -10.13 -1.53 -3.12
N ILE A 190 -9.78 -1.80 -4.36
CA ILE A 190 -10.24 -1.08 -5.54
C ILE A 190 -10.79 -2.13 -6.49
N THR A 191 -12.06 -2.02 -6.86
CA THR A 191 -12.73 -3.00 -7.69
C THR A 191 -13.43 -2.32 -8.85
N LYS A 192 -13.29 -2.90 -10.05
CA LYS A 192 -14.11 -2.60 -11.22
C LYS A 192 -14.33 -3.91 -11.96
N GLU A 193 -15.60 -4.30 -12.12
CA GLU A 193 -15.97 -5.56 -12.77
C GLU A 193 -15.26 -6.76 -12.10
N ASP A 194 -14.47 -7.54 -12.84
CA ASP A 194 -13.70 -8.68 -12.33
C ASP A 194 -12.30 -8.29 -11.80
N LEU A 195 -11.81 -7.09 -12.14
CA LEU A 195 -10.53 -6.56 -11.69
C LEU A 195 -10.61 -6.09 -10.24
N LYS A 196 -9.75 -6.68 -9.40
CA LYS A 196 -9.59 -6.37 -7.98
C LYS A 196 -8.14 -6.03 -7.70
N VAL A 197 -7.92 -4.83 -7.19
CA VAL A 197 -6.63 -4.37 -6.69
C VAL A 197 -6.72 -4.20 -5.18
N THR A 198 -5.75 -4.73 -4.45
CA THR A 198 -5.60 -4.50 -3.01
C THR A 198 -4.25 -3.87 -2.74
N LEU A 199 -4.27 -2.68 -2.16
CA LEU A 199 -3.10 -1.98 -1.67
C LEU A 199 -3.02 -2.11 -0.15
N ILE A 200 -1.87 -2.55 0.35
CA ILE A 200 -1.52 -2.53 1.77
C ILE A 200 -0.34 -1.57 1.93
N ILE A 201 -0.60 -0.41 2.52
CA ILE A 201 0.41 0.61 2.81
C ILE A 201 0.95 0.35 4.21
N LYS A 202 2.27 0.16 4.30
CA LYS A 202 2.98 -0.08 5.55
C LYS A 202 3.64 1.18 6.08
N GLU A 203 4.14 2.01 5.19
CA GLU A 203 4.82 3.25 5.56
C GLU A 203 4.33 4.38 4.66
N TRP A 204 4.14 5.54 5.28
CA TRP A 204 4.04 6.84 4.64
C TRP A 204 5.24 7.64 5.10
N LEU A 205 6.03 8.12 4.14
CA LEU A 205 7.28 8.82 4.38
C LEU A 205 7.26 10.18 3.67
N PRO A 206 7.93 11.20 4.23
CA PRO A 206 8.29 12.37 3.42
C PRO A 206 9.19 11.92 2.26
N LEU A 207 9.11 12.61 1.12
CA LEU A 207 10.13 12.39 0.10
C LEU A 207 11.50 12.84 0.64
N PRO A 208 12.55 12.02 0.49
CA PRO A 208 13.89 12.43 0.89
C PRO A 208 14.30 13.67 0.10
N SER A 209 14.77 14.69 0.80
CA SER A 209 15.41 15.84 0.17
C SER A 209 16.69 15.38 -0.53
N GLN A 210 17.04 15.95 -1.68
CA GLN A 210 18.23 15.52 -2.44
C GLN A 210 19.55 15.69 -1.67
N GLU A 211 19.54 16.45 -0.57
CA GLU A 211 20.69 16.68 0.32
C GLU A 211 21.02 15.48 1.22
N GLU A 212 20.07 14.56 1.45
CA GLU A 212 20.29 13.34 2.27
C GLU A 212 20.74 12.13 1.43
N ALA A 213 20.76 12.23 0.09
CA ALA A 213 21.06 11.12 -0.81
C ALA A 213 22.56 10.93 -1.11
N GLU A 214 23.43 11.85 -0.69
CA GLU A 214 24.88 11.67 -0.81
C GLU A 214 25.43 10.94 0.43
N PRO A 215 26.00 9.72 0.30
CA PRO A 215 26.78 9.15 1.38
C PRO A 215 27.98 10.06 1.62
N SER A 216 28.14 10.50 2.87
CA SER A 216 29.34 11.23 3.32
C SER A 216 30.58 10.51 2.80
N SER A 217 31.35 11.22 1.96
CA SER A 217 32.61 10.74 1.39
C SER A 217 33.70 10.56 2.43
#